data_AF-A0A496UIT9-F1
#
_entry.id   AF-A0A496UIT9-F1
#
_cell.length_a   1.000
_cell.length_b   1.000
_cell.length_c   1.000
_cell.angle_alpha   90.00
_cell.angle_beta   90.00
_cell.angle_gamma   90.00
#
_symmetry.space_group_name_H-M   'P 1'
#
loop_
_entity.id
_entity.type
_entity.pdbx_description
1 polymer ?
#
loop_
_entity_poly.entity_id
_entity_poly.type
_entity_poly.pdbx_seq_one_letter_code
_entity_poly.pdbx_strand_id
1 'polypeptide(L)'
;MKTIKISLFCGAIYFLLMAIAHAIGFKIPGLFIYFNVPSYAYQDRIISFLAFSWSVFYFMAFKEPNKQFLKSILIVGAVAIAMLTFINLNTDFVSFSGKINPSIFHIQTGLLLIYWIWLIFCYNKLKKL
;
A
#
# COMPACT_ATOMS: atom_id res chain seq x y z
N MET A 1 15.97 -12.86 10.80
CA MET A 1 15.16 -13.30 9.63
C MET A 1 13.65 -13.44 9.90
N LYS A 2 13.19 -13.96 11.06
CA LYS A 2 11.76 -14.18 11.33
C LYS A 2 10.91 -12.90 11.23
N THR A 3 11.37 -11.78 11.79
CA THR A 3 10.64 -10.51 11.80
C THR A 3 10.35 -9.96 10.40
N ILE A 4 11.37 -9.85 9.53
CA ILE A 4 11.18 -9.35 8.17
C ILE A 4 10.23 -10.26 7.36
N LYS A 5 10.34 -11.59 7.53
CA LYS A 5 9.42 -12.53 6.89
C LYS A 5 7.98 -12.28 7.30
N ILE A 6 7.72 -12.13 8.60
CA ILE A 6 6.37 -11.81 9.10
C ILE A 6 5.89 -10.48 8.53
N SER A 7 6.72 -9.44 8.55
CA SER A 7 6.35 -8.12 8.01
C SER A 7 6.01 -8.19 6.53
N LEU A 8 6.80 -8.90 5.72
CA LEU A 8 6.53 -9.08 4.28
C LEU A 8 5.27 -9.89 4.03
N PHE A 9 5.03 -10.94 4.82
CA PHE A 9 3.81 -11.73 4.71
C PHE A 9 2.56 -10.91 5.07
N CYS A 10 2.61 -10.11 6.14
CA CYS A 10 1.54 -9.17 6.47
C CYS A 10 1.26 -8.19 5.33
N GLY A 11 2.32 -7.66 4.69
CA GLY A 11 2.18 -6.82 3.50
C GLY A 11 1.52 -7.55 2.33
N ALA A 12 1.91 -8.80 2.06
CA ALA A 12 1.30 -9.62 1.03
C ALA A 12 -0.20 -9.83 1.28
N ILE A 13 -0.60 -10.15 2.50
CA ILE A 13 -2.01 -10.32 2.87
C ILE A 13 -2.77 -9.00 2.78
N TYR A 14 -2.19 -7.90 3.25
CA TYR A 14 -2.82 -6.58 3.16
C TYR A 14 -3.14 -6.20 1.71
N PHE A 15 -2.17 -6.34 0.80
CA PHE A 15 -2.37 -6.04 -0.61
C PHE A 15 -3.33 -7.00 -1.30
N LEU A 16 -3.39 -8.27 -0.87
CA LEU A 16 -4.38 -9.23 -1.35
C LEU A 16 -5.80 -8.81 -0.95
N LEU A 17 -5.99 -8.44 0.31
CA LEU A 17 -7.28 -7.97 0.82
C LEU A 17 -7.73 -6.68 0.12
N MET A 18 -6.79 -5.76 -0.13
CA MET A 18 -7.05 -4.55 -0.92
C MET A 18 -7.46 -4.91 -2.36
N ALA A 19 -6.77 -5.86 -2.99
CA ALA A 19 -7.13 -6.33 -4.33
C ALA A 19 -8.55 -6.89 -4.38
N ILE A 20 -8.93 -7.71 -3.40
CA ILE A 20 -10.28 -8.28 -3.29
C ILE A 20 -11.31 -7.17 -3.07
N ALA A 21 -11.06 -6.24 -2.15
CA ALA A 21 -11.96 -5.13 -1.85
C ALA A 21 -12.26 -4.29 -3.09
N HIS A 22 -11.24 -3.97 -3.89
CA HIS A 22 -11.38 -3.28 -5.16
C HIS A 22 -12.07 -4.12 -6.25
N ALA A 23 -11.80 -5.41 -6.34
CA ALA A 23 -12.43 -6.29 -7.34
C ALA A 23 -13.95 -6.36 -7.17
N ILE A 24 -14.43 -6.36 -5.93
CA ILE A 24 -15.86 -6.48 -5.59
C ILE A 24 -16.52 -5.12 -5.27
N GLY A 25 -15.77 -4.01 -5.30
CA GLY A 25 -16.30 -2.68 -4.97
C GLY A 25 -16.60 -2.45 -3.48
N PHE A 26 -16.00 -3.23 -2.57
CA PHE A 26 -16.28 -3.14 -1.14
C PHE A 26 -15.46 -2.04 -0.45
N LYS A 27 -16.08 -0.87 -0.32
CA LYS A 27 -15.47 0.40 0.13
C LYS A 27 -15.20 0.47 1.65
N ILE A 28 -14.27 -0.36 2.15
CA ILE A 28 -13.83 -0.33 3.55
C ILE A 28 -12.63 0.63 3.74
N PRO A 29 -12.65 1.54 4.73
CA PRO A 29 -11.48 2.33 5.09
C PRO A 29 -10.23 1.46 5.34
N GLY A 30 -9.12 1.81 4.70
CA GLY A 30 -7.84 1.11 4.85
C GLY A 30 -7.61 -0.05 3.89
N LEU A 31 -8.67 -0.70 3.39
CA LEU A 31 -8.59 -1.71 2.31
C LEU A 31 -9.02 -1.18 0.95
N PHE A 32 -9.67 -0.02 0.91
CA PHE A 32 -10.09 0.65 -0.31
C PHE A 32 -9.50 2.06 -0.33
N ILE A 33 -8.60 2.29 -1.28
CA ILE A 33 -7.97 3.60 -1.49
C ILE A 33 -9.07 4.57 -1.89
N TYR A 34 -9.15 5.71 -1.18
CA TYR A 34 -10.21 6.70 -1.39
C TYR A 34 -11.62 6.10 -1.27
N PHE A 35 -11.85 5.26 -0.25
CA PHE A 35 -13.09 4.50 -0.02
C PHE A 35 -14.40 5.32 -0.11
N ASN A 36 -14.40 6.62 0.18
CA ASN A 36 -15.58 7.49 0.09
C ASN A 36 -15.53 8.49 -1.09
N VAL A 37 -14.59 8.31 -2.02
CA VAL A 37 -14.54 9.02 -3.30
C VAL A 37 -15.30 8.20 -4.35
N PRO A 38 -16.16 8.84 -5.18
CA PRO A 38 -16.77 8.18 -6.32
C PRO A 38 -15.71 7.66 -7.30
N SER A 39 -15.87 6.42 -7.76
CA SER A 39 -14.96 5.76 -8.70
C SER A 39 -15.77 4.95 -9.71
N TYR A 40 -15.25 4.81 -10.92
CA TYR A 40 -15.81 3.91 -11.92
C TYR A 40 -15.28 2.50 -11.70
N ALA A 41 -16.12 1.48 -11.97
CA ALA A 41 -15.74 0.08 -11.77
C ALA A 41 -14.47 -0.34 -12.52
N TYR A 42 -14.15 0.26 -13.68
CA TYR A 42 -12.91 -0.05 -14.39
C TYR A 42 -11.67 0.46 -13.65
N GLN A 43 -11.76 1.59 -12.94
CA GLN A 43 -10.66 2.14 -12.14
C GLN A 43 -10.37 1.21 -10.95
N ASP A 44 -11.42 0.76 -10.25
CA ASP A 44 -11.30 -0.18 -9.15
C ASP A 44 -10.67 -1.50 -9.62
N ARG A 45 -11.03 -2.00 -10.81
CA ARG A 45 -10.39 -3.21 -11.39
C ARG A 45 -8.91 -3.00 -11.70
N ILE A 46 -8.50 -1.83 -12.18
CA ILE A 46 -7.07 -1.51 -12.39
C ILE A 46 -6.34 -1.50 -11.04
N ILE A 47 -6.92 -0.87 -10.01
CA ILE A 47 -6.31 -0.84 -8.67
C ILE A 47 -6.23 -2.26 -8.09
N SER A 48 -7.26 -3.07 -8.27
CA SER A 48 -7.27 -4.47 -7.86
C SER A 48 -6.12 -5.26 -8.50
N PHE A 49 -5.94 -5.14 -9.82
CA PHE A 49 -4.85 -5.80 -10.54
C PHE A 49 -3.46 -5.37 -10.05
N LEU A 50 -3.27 -4.07 -9.81
CA LEU A 50 -2.02 -3.53 -9.28
C LEU A 50 -1.78 -4.01 -7.84
N ALA A 51 -2.78 -3.95 -6.96
CA ALA A 51 -2.70 -4.42 -5.59
C ALA A 51 -2.41 -5.93 -5.51
N PHE A 52 -3.00 -6.74 -6.39
CA PHE A 52 -2.68 -8.15 -6.47
C PHE A 52 -1.21 -8.39 -6.86
N SER A 53 -0.69 -7.60 -7.80
CA SER A 53 0.73 -7.65 -8.19
C SER A 53 1.65 -7.32 -7.02
N TRP A 54 1.30 -6.32 -6.21
CA TRP A 54 2.00 -6.02 -4.96
C TRP A 54 1.94 -7.17 -3.96
N SER A 55 0.79 -7.83 -3.82
CA SER A 55 0.64 -8.99 -2.94
C SER A 55 1.61 -10.11 -3.33
N VAL A 56 1.61 -10.49 -4.60
CA VAL A 56 2.54 -11.51 -5.13
C VAL A 56 3.98 -11.09 -4.93
N PHE A 57 4.32 -9.83 -5.18
CA PHE A 57 5.68 -9.34 -5.03
C PHE A 57 6.19 -9.41 -3.57
N TYR A 58 5.36 -9.01 -2.61
CA TYR A 58 5.64 -9.15 -1.18
C TYR A 58 5.71 -10.62 -0.76
N PHE A 59 4.84 -11.48 -1.30
CA PHE A 59 4.84 -12.91 -1.01
C PHE A 59 6.13 -13.59 -1.50
N MET A 60 6.61 -13.25 -2.69
CA MET A 60 7.89 -13.73 -3.21
C MET A 60 9.05 -13.31 -2.30
N ALA A 61 9.09 -12.04 -1.88
CA ALA A 61 10.09 -11.55 -0.93
C ALA A 61 9.99 -12.23 0.45
N PHE A 62 8.79 -12.66 0.87
CA PHE A 62 8.59 -13.45 2.08
C PHE A 62 9.17 -14.86 1.95
N LYS A 63 8.90 -15.55 0.83
CA LYS A 63 9.38 -16.93 0.59
C LYS A 63 10.90 -16.97 0.53
N GLU A 64 11.49 -16.03 -0.21
CA GLU A 64 12.94 -15.93 -0.41
C GLU A 64 13.46 -14.51 -0.10
N PRO A 65 13.62 -14.14 1.19
CA PRO A 65 14.05 -12.79 1.54
C PRO A 65 15.50 -12.56 1.15
N ASN A 66 15.71 -11.72 0.14
CA ASN A 66 17.02 -11.26 -0.27
C ASN A 66 17.05 -9.73 -0.38
N LYS A 67 18.26 -9.16 -0.36
CA LYS A 67 18.44 -7.70 -0.39
C LYS A 67 17.87 -7.06 -1.66
N GLN A 68 17.88 -7.76 -2.78
CA GLN A 68 17.39 -7.23 -4.05
C GLN A 68 15.87 -7.03 -4.03
N PHE A 69 15.10 -8.04 -3.60
CA PHE A 69 13.65 -7.93 -3.47
C PHE A 69 13.25 -6.85 -2.46
N LEU A 70 13.90 -6.80 -1.30
CA LEU A 70 13.64 -5.76 -0.31
C LEU A 70 13.95 -4.37 -0.87
N LYS A 71 15.09 -4.19 -1.56
CA LYS A 71 15.46 -2.90 -2.16
C LYS A 71 14.41 -2.47 -3.19
N SER A 72 13.93 -3.37 -4.03
CA SER A 72 12.88 -3.07 -5.00
C SER A 72 11.55 -2.69 -4.32
N ILE A 73 11.13 -3.42 -3.28
CA ILE A 73 9.95 -3.06 -2.47
C ILE A 73 10.10 -1.66 -1.86
N LEU A 74 11.29 -1.33 -1.34
CA LEU A 74 11.57 -0.02 -0.76
C LEU A 74 11.51 1.09 -1.81
N ILE A 75 12.09 0.88 -3.00
CA ILE A 75 12.06 1.87 -4.09
C ILE A 75 10.62 2.13 -4.55
N VAL A 76 9.89 1.07 -4.92
CA VAL A 76 8.52 1.23 -5.42
C VAL A 76 7.61 1.77 -4.30
N GLY A 77 7.83 1.36 -3.06
CA GLY A 77 7.10 1.87 -1.89
C GLY A 77 7.30 3.37 -1.69
N ALA A 78 8.54 3.87 -1.85
CA ALA A 78 8.84 5.30 -1.75
C ALA A 78 8.09 6.11 -2.84
N VAL A 79 8.10 5.61 -4.08
CA VAL A 79 7.39 6.24 -5.20
C VAL A 79 5.88 6.26 -4.95
N ALA A 80 5.30 5.13 -4.50
CA ALA A 80 3.88 5.04 -4.20
C ALA A 80 3.46 6.01 -3.08
N ILE A 81 4.23 6.10 -2.00
CA ILE A 81 3.97 7.04 -0.89
C ILE A 81 4.09 8.48 -1.36
N ALA A 82 5.12 8.81 -2.16
CA ALA A 82 5.30 10.16 -2.69
C ALA A 82 4.13 10.56 -3.59
N MET A 83 3.69 9.67 -4.47
CA MET A 83 2.53 9.92 -5.34
C MET A 83 1.22 10.02 -4.56
N LEU A 84 0.97 9.15 -3.57
CA LEU A 84 -0.20 9.28 -2.70
C LEU A 84 -0.19 10.61 -1.92
N THR A 85 0.98 11.01 -1.43
CA THR A 85 1.14 12.30 -0.75
C THR A 85 0.84 13.45 -1.71
N PHE A 86 1.37 13.41 -2.93
CA PHE A 86 1.10 14.41 -3.97
C PHE A 86 -0.41 14.49 -4.28
N ILE A 87 -1.08 13.36 -4.50
CA ILE A 87 -2.52 13.32 -4.74
C ILE A 87 -3.28 13.90 -3.55
N ASN A 88 -2.95 13.50 -2.33
CA ASN A 88 -3.64 13.96 -1.13
C ASN A 88 -3.53 15.47 -0.91
N LEU A 89 -2.39 16.07 -1.28
CA LEU A 89 -2.14 17.50 -1.13
C LEU A 89 -2.76 18.35 -2.26
N ASN A 90 -2.89 17.79 -3.46
CA ASN A 90 -3.27 18.56 -4.66
C ASN A 90 -4.68 18.25 -5.17
N THR A 91 -5.42 17.34 -4.54
CA THR A 91 -6.79 16.99 -4.95
C THR A 91 -7.81 17.66 -4.04
N ASP A 92 -8.74 18.40 -4.64
CA ASP A 92 -9.91 18.91 -3.92
C ASP A 92 -10.97 17.80 -3.75
N PHE A 93 -10.78 16.97 -2.73
CA PHE A 93 -11.73 15.89 -2.44
C PHE A 93 -13.11 16.38 -1.98
N VAL A 94 -13.19 17.60 -1.43
CA VAL A 94 -14.45 18.15 -0.94
C VAL A 94 -15.40 18.41 -2.11
N SER A 95 -14.86 18.83 -3.26
CA SER A 95 -15.63 19.05 -4.48
C SER A 95 -16.40 17.82 -4.99
N PHE A 96 -15.97 16.58 -4.67
CA PHE A 96 -16.60 15.37 -5.20
C PHE A 96 -17.91 14.96 -4.51
N SER A 97 -18.10 15.28 -3.22
CA SER A 97 -19.34 14.94 -2.52
C SER A 97 -19.67 15.78 -1.28
N GLY A 98 -18.90 16.85 -1.01
CA GLY A 98 -19.09 17.79 0.10
C GLY A 98 -18.88 17.23 1.51
N LYS A 99 -18.84 15.90 1.66
CA LYS A 99 -18.74 15.19 2.95
C LYS A 99 -17.44 14.41 3.13
N ILE A 100 -16.52 14.50 2.17
CA ILE A 100 -15.22 13.82 2.26
C ILE A 100 -14.33 14.61 3.19
N ASN A 101 -13.84 13.95 4.24
CA ASN A 101 -12.78 14.49 5.09
C ASN A 101 -11.42 13.99 4.60
N PRO A 102 -10.59 14.83 3.94
CA PRO A 102 -9.33 14.40 3.36
C PRO A 102 -8.30 13.91 4.39
N SER A 103 -8.42 14.31 5.66
CA SER A 103 -7.49 13.93 6.72
C SER A 103 -7.35 12.41 6.87
N ILE A 104 -8.39 11.64 6.58
CA ILE A 104 -8.33 10.17 6.66
C ILE A 104 -7.37 9.56 5.63
N PHE A 105 -7.23 10.18 4.45
CA PHE A 105 -6.30 9.73 3.42
C PHE A 105 -4.85 10.03 3.78
N HIS A 106 -4.61 11.18 4.44
CA HIS A 106 -3.31 11.51 5.01
C HIS A 106 -2.92 10.51 6.10
N ILE A 107 -3.85 10.14 6.98
CA ILE A 107 -3.61 9.12 8.01
C ILE A 107 -3.26 7.77 7.36
N GLN A 108 -4.02 7.32 6.36
CA GLN A 108 -3.72 6.08 5.63
C GLN A 108 -2.33 6.10 4.98
N THR A 109 -1.96 7.22 4.35
CA THR A 109 -0.64 7.39 3.74
C THR A 109 0.47 7.43 4.80
N GLY A 110 0.21 8.07 5.95
CA GLY A 110 1.13 8.08 7.10
C GLY A 110 1.37 6.69 7.68
N LEU A 111 0.34 5.84 7.78
CA LEU A 111 0.48 4.45 8.20
C LEU A 111 1.32 3.63 7.22
N LEU A 112 1.14 3.84 5.91
CA LEU A 112 2.00 3.23 4.88
C LEU A 112 3.46 3.70 5.02
N LEU A 113 3.69 4.98 5.30
CA LEU A 113 5.03 5.53 5.55
C LEU A 113 5.67 4.89 6.79
N ILE A 114 4.93 4.74 7.90
CA ILE A 114 5.43 4.07 9.11
C ILE A 114 5.83 2.62 8.80
N TYR A 115 4.98 1.89 8.07
CA TYR A 115 5.29 0.52 7.64
C TYR A 115 6.52 0.48 6.72
N TRP A 116 6.67 1.44 5.80
CA TRP A 116 7.84 1.53 4.93
C TRP A 116 9.14 1.84 5.69
N ILE A 117 9.12 2.78 6.65
CA ILE A 117 10.26 3.07 7.55
C ILE A 117 10.63 1.81 8.35
N TRP A 118 9.63 1.06 8.82
CA TRP A 118 9.87 -0.21 9.48
C TRP A 118 10.58 -1.24 8.58
N LEU A 119 10.21 -1.31 7.30
CA LEU A 119 10.91 -2.17 6.34
C LEU A 119 12.35 -1.71 6.09
N ILE A 120 12.65 -0.40 6.07
CA ILE A 120 14.03 0.12 6.00
C ILE A 120 14.86 -0.35 7.19
N PHE A 121 14.30 -0.22 8.39
CA PHE A 121 14.96 -0.68 9.61
C PHE A 121 15.29 -2.17 9.54
N CYS A 122 14.34 -2.98 9.06
CA CYS A 122 14.55 -4.41 8.85
C CYS A 122 15.59 -4.72 7.75
N TYR A 123 15.59 -3.96 6.66
CA TYR A 123 16.58 -4.07 5.58
C TYR A 123 18.01 -3.81 6.06
N ASN A 124 18.20 -2.76 6.88
CA ASN A 124 19.51 -2.43 7.43
C ASN A 124 20.03 -3.50 8.41
N LYS A 125 19.12 -4.14 9.15
CA LYS A 125 19.48 -5.30 10.00
C LYS A 125 19.89 -6.54 9.20
N LEU A 126 19.44 -6.65 7.95
CA LEU A 126 19.86 -7.72 7.03
C LEU A 126 21.33 -7.58 6.55
N LYS A 127 22.00 -6.46 6.85
CA LYS A 127 23.46 -6.28 6.62
C LYS A 127 24.35 -6.76 7.77
N LYS A 128 23.80 -6.99 8.97
CA LYS A 128 24.55 -7.36 10.19
C LYS A 128 24.58 -8.88 10.46
N LEU A 129 24.13 -9.68 9.50
CA LEU A 129 24.18 -11.15 9.46
C LEU A 129 24.85 -11.54 8.15
#